data_AF-A0A7V6W792-F1
#
_entry.id   AF-A0A7V6W792-F1
#
_cell.length_a   1.000
_cell.length_b   1.000
_cell.length_c   1.000
_cell.angle_alpha   90.00
_cell.angle_beta   90.00
_cell.angle_gamma   90.00
#
_symmetry.space_group_name_H-M   'P 1'
#
loop_
_entity.id
_entity.type
_entity.pdbx_description
1 polymer ?
#
loop_
_entity_poly.entity_id
_entity_poly.type
_entity_poly.pdbx_seq_one_letter_code
_entity_poly.pdbx_strand_id
1 'polypeptide(L)'
;MKRIITTLRIIFACICAACFTVFLLPLLWDNILNIGNVTGLIVFGLLTLFLLIPNSCRCIIKDWMRSGLGKWVTRFATLIVAVILGLTLVISIRMIQTNLNGPPEHATVVVLGCQVRGSTPSLMLRERLDTAYEYLQDHPDVTCILTGSKGDTGDISEAEC
;
A
#
# COMPACT_ATOMS: atom_id res chain seq x y z
N MET A 1 14.43 -6.48 34.11
CA MET A 1 13.60 -5.54 33.30
C MET A 1 14.36 -4.88 32.15
N LYS A 2 15.49 -4.17 32.38
CA LYS A 2 16.21 -3.46 31.30
C LYS A 2 16.65 -4.35 30.12
N ARG A 3 17.14 -5.56 30.39
CA ARG A 3 17.58 -6.53 29.36
C ARG A 3 16.43 -6.99 28.45
N ILE A 4 15.25 -7.27 29.02
CA ILE A 4 14.04 -7.68 28.30
C ILE A 4 13.58 -6.58 27.32
N ILE A 5 13.54 -5.33 27.78
CA ILE A 5 13.12 -4.19 26.94
C ILE A 5 14.09 -3.99 25.76
N THR A 6 15.39 -4.16 25.98
CA THR A 6 16.39 -4.08 24.90
C THR A 6 16.22 -5.23 23.90
N THR A 7 16.00 -6.46 24.37
CA THR A 7 15.77 -7.62 23.49
C THR A 7 14.52 -7.41 22.63
N LEU A 8 13.39 -7.01 23.23
CA LEU A 8 12.16 -6.72 22.49
C LEU A 8 12.35 -5.64 21.42
N ARG A 9 13.09 -4.56 21.75
CA ARG A 9 13.40 -3.50 20.77
C ARG A 9 14.19 -4.02 19.57
N ILE A 10 15.17 -4.88 19.80
CA ILE A 10 15.96 -5.48 18.72
C ILE A 10 15.07 -6.35 17.84
N ILE A 11 14.19 -7.16 18.45
CA ILE A 11 13.22 -7.97 17.70
C ILE A 11 12.33 -7.09 16.82
N PHE A 12 11.74 -6.02 17.38
CA PHE A 12 10.93 -5.09 16.59
C PHE A 12 11.74 -4.39 15.49
N ALA A 13 13.00 -4.02 15.76
CA ALA A 13 13.86 -3.42 14.74
C ALA A 13 14.14 -4.40 13.59
N CYS A 14 14.37 -5.68 13.89
CA CYS A 14 14.54 -6.72 12.87
C CYS A 14 13.26 -6.91 12.04
N ILE A 15 12.08 -6.89 12.67
CA ILE A 15 10.79 -6.96 11.96
C ILE A 15 10.63 -5.74 11.04
N CYS A 16 10.89 -4.52 11.53
CA CYS A 16 10.81 -3.31 10.71
C CYS A 16 11.82 -3.33 9.55
N ALA A 17 13.03 -3.85 9.77
CA ALA A 17 14.03 -4.02 8.73
C ALA A 17 13.59 -5.04 7.67
N ALA A 18 12.95 -6.15 8.07
CA ALA A 18 12.37 -7.11 7.14
C ALA A 18 11.20 -6.51 6.34
N CYS A 19 10.34 -5.70 6.96
CA CYS A 19 9.32 -4.96 6.23
C CYS A 19 9.95 -3.97 5.23
N PHE A 20 10.99 -3.24 5.64
CA PHE A 20 11.73 -2.35 4.75
C PHE A 20 12.27 -3.10 3.53
N THR A 21 12.86 -4.29 3.72
CA THR A 21 13.35 -5.08 2.59
C THR A 21 12.21 -5.47 1.67
N VAL A 22 11.05 -5.90 2.18
CA VAL A 22 9.87 -6.21 1.36
C VAL A 22 9.44 -5.03 0.48
N PHE A 23 9.43 -3.80 1.00
CA PHE A 23 9.10 -2.61 0.20
C PHE A 23 10.21 -2.21 -0.78
N LEU A 24 11.45 -2.67 -0.56
CA LEU A 24 12.58 -2.46 -1.45
C LEU A 24 12.55 -3.42 -2.65
N LEU A 25 11.98 -4.62 -2.50
CA LEU A 25 12.00 -5.67 -3.52
C LEU A 25 11.42 -5.24 -4.89
N PRO A 26 10.24 -4.60 -4.98
CA PRO A 26 9.67 -4.19 -6.26
C PRO A 26 10.52 -3.15 -7.00
N LEU A 27 11.29 -2.35 -6.25
CA LEU A 27 12.21 -1.36 -6.81
C LEU A 27 13.45 -2.04 -7.40
N LEU A 28 13.94 -3.12 -6.79
CA LEU A 28 15.15 -3.81 -7.23
C LEU A 28 14.92 -4.75 -8.42
N TRP A 29 13.80 -5.49 -8.43
CA TRP A 29 13.54 -6.50 -9.47
C TRP A 29 12.79 -5.95 -10.67
N ASP A 30 11.72 -5.21 -10.44
CA ASP A 30 10.81 -4.75 -11.51
C ASP A 30 10.98 -3.27 -11.86
N ASN A 31 11.88 -2.57 -11.15
CA ASN A 31 12.10 -1.13 -11.24
C ASN A 31 10.81 -0.31 -11.11
N ILE A 32 9.89 -0.78 -10.26
CA ILE A 32 8.60 -0.12 -10.02
C ILE A 32 8.80 0.86 -8.87
N LEU A 33 8.68 2.17 -9.14
CA LEU A 33 8.66 3.21 -8.13
C LEU A 33 7.24 3.76 -8.02
N ASN A 34 6.59 3.56 -6.88
CA ASN A 34 5.25 4.06 -6.63
C ASN A 34 5.17 4.73 -5.25
N ILE A 35 4.16 5.57 -5.05
CA ILE A 35 4.03 6.29 -3.78
C ILE A 35 3.90 5.33 -2.59
N GLY A 36 3.32 4.14 -2.80
CA GLY A 36 3.19 3.10 -1.80
C GLY A 36 4.55 2.57 -1.33
N ASN A 37 5.44 2.16 -2.24
CA ASN A 37 6.74 1.64 -1.85
C ASN A 37 7.66 2.71 -1.27
N VAL A 38 7.65 3.93 -1.82
CA VAL A 38 8.41 5.06 -1.28
C VAL A 38 7.97 5.36 0.15
N THR A 39 6.66 5.41 0.40
CA THR A 39 6.11 5.64 1.74
C THR A 39 6.52 4.51 2.69
N GLY A 40 6.41 3.25 2.27
CA GLY A 40 6.83 2.09 3.05
C GLY A 40 8.33 2.15 3.42
N LEU A 41 9.21 2.43 2.46
CA LEU A 41 10.65 2.57 2.68
C LEU A 41 10.97 3.66 3.70
N ILE A 42 10.37 4.84 3.55
CA ILE A 42 10.60 5.95 4.48
C ILE A 42 10.12 5.59 5.89
N VAL A 43 8.90 5.07 6.03
CA VAL A 43 8.30 4.76 7.34
C VAL A 43 9.10 3.66 8.05
N PHE A 44 9.35 2.52 7.38
CA PHE A 44 10.06 1.40 8.01
C PHE A 44 11.55 1.71 8.22
N GLY A 45 12.17 2.51 7.35
CA GLY A 45 13.54 3.00 7.53
C GLY A 45 13.65 3.88 8.78
N LEU A 46 12.78 4.89 8.91
CA LEU A 46 12.76 5.78 10.08
C LEU A 46 12.45 5.03 11.38
N LEU A 47 11.51 4.07 11.36
CA LEU A 47 11.18 3.24 12.52
C LEU A 47 12.36 2.37 12.95
N THR A 48 13.04 1.73 11.99
CA THR A 48 14.22 0.90 12.27
C THR A 48 15.33 1.74 12.90
N LEU A 49 15.64 2.90 12.31
CA LEU A 49 16.60 3.85 12.86
C LEU A 49 16.21 4.28 14.27
N PHE A 50 14.95 4.67 14.49
CA PHE A 50 14.42 5.09 15.78
C PHE A 50 14.55 4.01 16.87
N LEU A 51 14.27 2.75 16.52
CA LEU A 51 14.39 1.61 17.44
C LEU A 51 15.84 1.33 17.82
N LEU A 52 16.79 1.57 16.93
CA LEU A 52 18.22 1.38 17.13
C LEU A 52 18.93 2.58 17.79
N ILE A 53 18.26 3.73 17.96
CA ILE A 53 18.86 4.91 18.62
C ILE A 53 19.43 4.52 20.01
N PRO A 54 20.71 4.86 20.28
CA PRO A 54 21.36 4.56 21.56
C PRO A 54 20.72 5.34 22.72
N ASN A 55 20.86 4.82 23.93
CA ASN A 55 20.18 5.37 25.11
C ASN A 55 20.58 6.83 25.41
N SER A 56 21.79 7.26 25.04
CA SER A 56 22.28 8.64 25.22
C SER A 56 21.43 9.65 24.44
N CYS A 57 21.15 9.38 23.16
CA CYS A 57 20.33 10.26 22.32
C CYS A 57 18.85 10.21 22.72
N ARG A 58 18.38 9.11 23.33
CA ARG A 58 17.00 8.99 23.80
C ARG A 58 16.66 9.91 24.96
N CYS A 59 17.63 10.26 25.80
CA CYS A 59 17.41 11.23 26.87
C CYS A 59 17.02 12.59 26.27
N ILE A 60 17.76 13.04 25.26
CA ILE A 60 17.48 14.29 24.54
C ILE A 60 16.07 14.30 23.92
N ILE A 61 15.68 13.21 23.26
CA ILE A 61 14.33 13.08 22.67
C ILE A 61 13.26 13.13 23.77
N LYS A 62 13.47 12.45 24.90
CA LYS A 62 12.53 12.46 26.04
C LYS A 62 12.39 13.84 26.66
N ASP A 63 13.49 14.57 26.80
CA ASP A 63 13.48 15.91 27.38
C ASP A 63 12.77 16.90 26.45
N TRP A 64 13.00 16.79 25.13
CA TRP A 64 12.25 17.57 24.14
C TRP A 64 10.74 17.23 24.16
N MET A 65 10.37 15.95 24.20
CA MET A 65 8.97 15.53 24.28
C MET A 65 8.25 16.03 25.55
N ARG A 66 9.00 16.35 26.62
CA ARG A 66 8.46 16.92 27.87
C ARG A 66 8.24 18.43 27.81
N SER A 67 8.83 19.13 26.85
CA SER A 67 8.60 20.56 26.62
C SER A 67 7.14 20.84 26.24
N GLY A 68 6.69 22.09 26.40
CA GLY A 68 5.32 22.49 26.05
C GLY A 68 4.99 22.21 24.57
N LEU A 69 5.91 22.56 23.66
CA LEU A 69 5.78 22.29 22.22
C LEU A 69 5.83 20.79 21.92
N GLY A 70 6.75 20.04 22.54
CA GLY A 70 6.88 18.59 22.33
C GLY A 70 5.60 17.83 22.68
N LYS A 71 4.88 18.22 23.73
CA LYS A 71 3.58 17.64 24.10
C LYS A 71 2.50 17.90 23.04
N TRP A 72 2.45 19.09 22.46
CA TRP A 72 1.49 19.41 21.41
C TRP A 72 1.79 18.65 20.12
N VAL A 73 3.06 18.64 19.70
CA VAL A 73 3.50 17.93 18.50
C VAL A 73 3.22 16.42 18.62
N THR A 74 3.54 15.81 19.77
CA THR A 74 3.29 14.38 19.99
C THR A 74 1.80 14.04 20.01
N ARG A 75 0.96 14.86 20.64
CA ARG A 75 -0.51 14.68 20.62
C ARG A 75 -1.08 14.78 19.21
N PHE A 76 -0.67 15.80 18.47
CA PHE A 76 -1.14 16.01 17.10
C PHE A 76 -0.68 14.90 16.16
N ALA A 77 0.59 14.49 16.24
CA ALA A 77 1.11 13.35 15.49
C ALA A 77 0.35 12.05 15.82
N THR A 78 0.05 11.82 17.10
CA THR A 78 -0.71 10.63 17.52
C THR A 78 -2.14 10.68 16.98
N LEU A 79 -2.78 11.85 16.98
CA LEU A 79 -4.11 12.03 16.39
C LEU A 79 -4.09 11.75 14.88
N ILE A 80 -3.10 12.28 14.14
CA ILE A 80 -2.95 12.01 12.70
C ILE A 80 -2.81 10.52 12.44
N VAL A 81 -1.94 9.83 13.18
CA VAL A 81 -1.74 8.38 13.04
C VAL A 81 -3.05 7.63 13.32
N ALA A 82 -3.78 8.01 14.36
CA ALA A 82 -5.07 7.41 14.68
C ALA A 82 -6.11 7.62 13.56
N VAL A 83 -6.16 8.81 12.96
CA VAL A 83 -7.05 9.10 11.82
C VAL A 83 -6.66 8.28 10.59
N ILE A 84 -5.37 8.20 10.26
CA ILE A 84 -4.89 7.37 9.13
C ILE A 84 -5.28 5.91 9.35
N LEU A 85 -5.02 5.34 10.54
CA LEU A 85 -5.39 3.97 10.87
C LEU A 85 -6.91 3.74 10.78
N GLY A 86 -7.70 4.69 11.29
CA GLY A 86 -9.15 4.65 11.20
C GLY A 86 -9.65 4.66 9.75
N LEU A 87 -9.12 5.54 8.91
CA LEU A 87 -9.46 5.62 7.49
C LEU A 87 -9.06 4.33 6.76
N THR A 88 -7.86 3.81 6.99
CA THR A 88 -7.44 2.55 6.37
C THR A 88 -8.37 1.40 6.74
N LEU A 89 -8.78 1.32 8.01
CA LEU A 89 -9.68 0.27 8.48
C LEU A 89 -11.06 0.40 7.84
N VAL A 90 -11.63 1.62 7.79
CA VAL A 90 -12.95 1.86 7.17
C VAL A 90 -12.91 1.52 5.69
N ILE A 91 -11.91 2.01 4.94
CA ILE A 91 -11.80 1.75 3.50
C ILE A 91 -11.61 0.24 3.24
N SER A 92 -10.77 -0.44 4.01
CA SER A 92 -10.59 -1.89 3.88
C SER A 92 -11.86 -2.69 4.15
N ILE A 93 -12.61 -2.35 5.20
CA ILE A 93 -13.89 -3.01 5.50
C ILE A 93 -14.86 -2.80 4.34
N ARG A 94 -14.96 -1.57 3.82
CA ARG A 94 -15.85 -1.27 2.68
C ARG A 94 -15.45 -2.05 1.43
N MET A 95 -14.16 -2.13 1.11
CA MET A 95 -13.69 -2.92 -0.04
C MET A 95 -14.04 -4.41 0.09
N ILE A 96 -13.83 -5.00 1.28
CA ILE A 96 -14.17 -6.40 1.53
C ILE A 96 -15.69 -6.62 1.45
N GLN A 97 -16.49 -5.73 2.04
CA GLN A 97 -17.96 -5.81 1.95
C GLN A 97 -18.46 -5.78 0.51
N THR A 98 -17.95 -4.85 -0.30
CA THR A 98 -18.32 -4.75 -1.72
C THR A 98 -17.90 -5.99 -2.50
N ASN A 99 -16.71 -6.53 -2.23
CA ASN A 99 -16.26 -7.76 -2.88
C ASN A 99 -17.12 -8.98 -2.51
N LEU A 100 -17.50 -9.13 -1.24
CA LEU A 100 -18.34 -10.24 -0.78
C LEU A 100 -19.79 -10.19 -1.26
N ASN A 101 -20.36 -8.99 -1.39
CA ASN A 101 -21.74 -8.83 -1.85
C ASN A 101 -21.90 -9.07 -3.36
N GLY A 102 -20.80 -9.00 -4.11
CA GLY A 102 -20.82 -9.11 -5.57
C GLY A 102 -21.55 -7.95 -6.26
N PRO A 103 -21.47 -7.90 -7.60
CA PRO A 103 -22.25 -6.95 -8.39
C PRO A 103 -23.74 -7.36 -8.43
N PRO A 104 -24.66 -6.42 -8.75
CA PRO A 104 -26.04 -6.75 -9.10
C PRO A 104 -26.11 -7.75 -10.27
N GLU A 105 -27.22 -8.48 -10.35
CA GLU A 105 -27.50 -9.37 -11.48
C GLU A 105 -27.59 -8.57 -12.79
N HIS A 106 -26.98 -9.07 -13.85
CA HIS A 106 -26.87 -8.42 -15.17
C HIS A 106 -26.25 -7.00 -15.15
N ALA A 107 -25.30 -6.74 -14.23
CA ALA A 107 -24.63 -5.45 -14.18
C ALA A 107 -23.72 -5.23 -15.40
N THR A 108 -23.74 -4.00 -15.94
CA THR A 108 -22.78 -3.58 -16.98
C THR A 108 -21.36 -3.61 -16.41
N VAL A 109 -20.45 -4.25 -17.13
CA VAL A 109 -19.03 -4.35 -16.75
C VAL A 109 -18.27 -3.18 -17.35
N VAL A 110 -17.49 -2.47 -16.53
CA VAL A 110 -16.54 -1.46 -17.00
C VAL A 110 -15.14 -1.89 -16.58
N VAL A 111 -14.31 -2.24 -17.56
CA VAL A 111 -12.91 -2.59 -17.34
C VAL A 111 -12.08 -1.32 -17.45
N LEU A 112 -11.51 -0.90 -16.32
CA LEU A 112 -10.63 0.25 -16.27
C LEU A 112 -9.24 -0.13 -16.77
N GLY A 113 -8.71 0.69 -17.68
CA GLY A 113 -7.34 0.62 -18.17
C GLY A 113 -6.30 0.69 -17.04
N CYS A 114 -5.09 0.22 -17.35
CA CYS A 114 -3.96 0.27 -16.41
C CYS A 114 -2.63 0.45 -17.14
N GLN A 115 -1.81 -0.59 -17.28
CA GLN A 115 -0.53 -0.51 -17.99
C GLN A 115 -0.39 -1.71 -18.93
N VAL A 116 0.11 -1.46 -20.14
CA VAL A 116 0.59 -2.47 -21.09
C VAL A 116 2.10 -2.26 -21.32
N ARG A 117 2.85 -3.36 -21.41
CA ARG A 117 4.28 -3.39 -21.71
C ARG A 117 4.48 -4.11 -23.05
N GLY A 118 4.75 -3.35 -24.11
CA GLY A 118 4.69 -3.85 -25.49
C GLY A 118 3.26 -4.27 -25.84
N SER A 119 3.04 -5.57 -26.04
CA SER A 119 1.71 -6.16 -26.22
C SER A 119 1.19 -6.92 -25.00
N THR A 120 1.94 -6.92 -23.89
CA THR A 120 1.60 -7.72 -22.70
C THR A 120 0.93 -6.86 -21.63
N PRO A 121 -0.26 -7.23 -21.12
CA PRO A 121 -0.89 -6.51 -20.03
C PRO A 121 -0.05 -6.60 -18.75
N SER A 122 -0.01 -5.52 -17.98
CA SER A 122 0.51 -5.57 -16.61
C SER A 122 -0.32 -6.52 -15.75
N LEU A 123 0.26 -6.98 -14.63
CA LEU A 123 -0.43 -7.88 -13.70
C LEU A 123 -1.80 -7.32 -13.29
N MET A 124 -1.88 -6.02 -12.97
CA MET A 124 -3.15 -5.40 -12.59
C MET A 124 -4.19 -5.35 -13.73
N LEU A 125 -3.76 -5.13 -14.98
CA LEU A 125 -4.68 -5.14 -16.12
C LEU A 125 -5.18 -6.56 -16.41
N ARG A 126 -4.26 -7.53 -16.37
CA ARG A 126 -4.58 -8.94 -16.58
C ARG A 126 -5.62 -9.46 -15.60
N GLU A 127 -5.40 -9.26 -14.29
CA GLU A 127 -6.35 -9.72 -13.25
C GLU A 127 -7.75 -9.10 -13.44
N ARG A 128 -7.83 -7.84 -13.91
CA ARG A 128 -9.10 -7.18 -14.23
C ARG A 128 -9.79 -7.81 -15.45
N LEU A 129 -9.02 -8.08 -16.51
CA LEU A 129 -9.52 -8.71 -17.73
C LEU A 129 -9.98 -10.14 -17.45
N ASP A 130 -9.20 -10.91 -16.71
CA ASP A 130 -9.51 -12.30 -16.34
C ASP A 130 -10.81 -12.33 -15.50
N THR A 131 -10.95 -11.45 -14.51
CA THR A 131 -12.19 -11.34 -13.70
C THR A 131 -13.40 -10.92 -14.54
N ALA A 132 -13.22 -9.98 -15.46
CA ALA A 132 -14.30 -9.54 -16.36
C ALA A 132 -14.72 -10.65 -17.32
N TYR A 133 -13.75 -11.39 -17.87
CA TYR A 133 -13.98 -12.51 -18.76
C TYR A 133 -14.75 -13.64 -18.08
N GLU A 134 -14.42 -13.96 -16.81
CA GLU A 134 -15.18 -14.92 -16.00
C GLU A 134 -16.64 -14.46 -15.82
N TYR A 135 -16.88 -13.20 -15.46
CA TYR A 135 -18.24 -12.67 -15.29
C TYR A 135 -19.07 -12.69 -16.58
N LEU A 136 -18.46 -12.37 -17.73
CA LEU A 136 -19.15 -12.33 -19.03
C LEU A 136 -19.51 -13.73 -19.56
N GLN A 137 -18.77 -14.76 -19.16
CA GLN A 137 -19.12 -16.14 -19.49
C GLN A 137 -20.42 -16.57 -18.80
N ASP A 138 -20.62 -16.14 -17.55
CA ASP A 138 -21.84 -16.42 -16.79
C ASP A 138 -23.02 -15.53 -17.21
N HIS A 139 -22.73 -14.35 -17.79
CA HIS A 139 -23.71 -13.34 -18.18
C HIS A 139 -23.48 -12.83 -19.62
N PRO A 140 -23.75 -13.63 -20.68
CA PRO A 140 -23.38 -13.29 -22.06
C PRO A 140 -24.18 -12.14 -22.68
N ASP A 141 -25.28 -11.73 -22.04
CA ASP A 141 -26.17 -10.66 -22.49
C ASP A 141 -25.79 -9.27 -21.96
N VAL A 142 -24.85 -9.19 -21.01
CA VAL A 142 -24.45 -7.91 -20.40
C VAL A 142 -23.44 -7.15 -21.26
N THR A 143 -23.54 -5.83 -21.23
CA THR A 143 -22.59 -4.97 -21.94
C THR A 143 -21.27 -4.88 -21.16
N CYS A 144 -20.15 -5.04 -21.86
CA CYS A 144 -18.80 -4.77 -21.34
C CYS A 144 -18.21 -3.55 -22.06
N ILE A 145 -17.71 -2.60 -21.27
CA ILE A 145 -17.02 -1.41 -21.76
C ILE A 145 -15.57 -1.49 -21.31
N LEU A 146 -14.66 -1.67 -22.25
CA LEU A 146 -13.22 -1.53 -22.00
C LEU A 146 -12.81 -0.08 -22.17
N THR A 147 -12.01 0.42 -21.23
CA THR A 147 -11.44 1.76 -21.26
C THR A 147 -9.93 1.66 -21.17
N GLY A 148 -9.20 2.53 -21.85
CA GLY A 148 -7.75 2.45 -21.84
C GLY A 148 -7.12 3.34 -22.91
N SER A 149 -6.06 4.04 -22.54
CA SER A 149 -5.26 4.81 -23.51
C SER A 149 -4.15 3.95 -24.11
N LYS A 150 -3.56 4.41 -25.21
CA LYS A 150 -2.25 3.92 -25.65
C LYS A 150 -1.17 4.66 -24.86
N GLY A 151 -0.61 3.99 -23.86
CA GLY A 151 0.49 4.52 -23.05
C GLY A 151 1.85 4.42 -23.75
N ASP A 152 2.84 5.16 -23.25
CA ASP A 152 4.19 5.23 -23.84
C ASP A 152 4.93 3.89 -23.88
N THR A 153 4.55 2.95 -23.02
CA THR A 153 5.19 1.63 -22.88
C THR A 153 4.52 0.54 -23.71
N GLY A 154 3.39 0.82 -24.37
CA GLY A 154 2.58 -0.17 -25.08
C GLY A 154 2.57 0.01 -26.60
N ASP A 155 2.68 -1.10 -27.33
CA ASP A 155 2.52 -1.14 -28.79
C ASP A 155 1.04 -1.03 -29.20
N ILE A 156 0.15 -1.46 -28.31
CA ILE A 156 -1.32 -1.42 -28.41
C ILE A 156 -1.93 -0.57 -27.29
N SER A 157 -3.20 -0.18 -27.43
CA SER A 157 -3.92 0.48 -26.34
C SER A 157 -4.28 -0.50 -25.22
N GLU A 158 -4.44 -0.01 -23.99
CA GLU A 158 -4.89 -0.83 -22.86
C GLU A 158 -6.28 -1.47 -23.08
N ALA A 159 -7.10 -0.87 -23.94
CA ALA A 159 -8.41 -1.41 -24.32
C ALA A 159 -8.36 -2.43 -25.46
N GLU A 160 -7.22 -2.53 -26.16
CA GLU A 160 -6.96 -3.51 -27.22
C GLU A 160 -6.32 -4.80 -26.69
N CYS A 161 -6.02 -4.86 -25.38
CA CYS A 161 -5.35 -5.99 -24.72
C CYS A 161 -6.22 -7.24 -24.59
#